data_AF-A0A920SW39-F1
#
_entry.id   AF-A0A920SW39-F1
#
_cell.length_a   1.000
_cell.length_b   1.000
_cell.length_c   1.000
_cell.angle_alpha   90.00
_cell.angle_beta   90.00
_cell.angle_gamma   90.00
#
_symmetry.space_group_name_H-M   'P 1'
#
loop_
_entity.id
_entity.type
_entity.pdbx_description
1 polymer ?
#
loop_
_entity_poly.entity_id
_entity_poly.type
_entity_poly.pdbx_seq_one_letter_code
_entity_poly.pdbx_strand_id
1 'polypeptide(L)' 'MNKTGLDPQWIGKTFDDFLFRPCKGQISSRSLISLQTQLTRNIPLELPIVSANMDSVTGRDMAEAMALEGVGG' A
#
# COMPACT_ATOMS: atom_id res chain seq x y z
N MET A 1 -31.92 13.01 -25.54
CA MET A 1 -30.88 12.57 -26.49
C MET A 1 -29.83 11.79 -25.71
N ASN A 2 -29.56 10.56 -26.15
CA ASN A 2 -28.88 9.51 -25.40
C ASN A 2 -27.35 9.65 -25.36
N LYS A 3 -26.78 9.32 -24.19
CA LYS A 3 -25.46 8.72 -23.91
C LYS A 3 -24.27 9.10 -24.82
N THR A 4 -23.49 10.08 -24.39
CA THR A 4 -22.03 10.12 -24.59
C THR A 4 -21.39 9.61 -23.30
N GLY A 5 -20.56 8.57 -23.25
CA GLY A 5 -19.79 7.89 -24.29
C GLY A 5 -18.43 7.46 -23.74
N LEU A 6 -18.32 7.26 -22.42
CA LEU A 6 -17.17 6.60 -21.82
C LEU A 6 -17.57 5.15 -21.64
N ASP A 7 -16.81 4.25 -22.24
CA ASP A 7 -16.92 2.84 -21.93
C ASP A 7 -16.74 2.68 -20.41
N PRO A 8 -17.62 1.93 -19.71
CA PRO A 8 -17.56 1.78 -18.26
C PRO A 8 -16.17 1.39 -17.72
N GLN A 9 -15.30 0.83 -18.56
CA GLN A 9 -13.90 0.55 -18.24
C GLN A 9 -13.03 1.80 -17.96
N TRP A 10 -13.42 3.00 -18.43
CA TRP A 10 -12.67 4.25 -18.25
C TRP A 10 -13.20 5.15 -17.12
N ILE A 11 -14.17 4.66 -16.35
CA ILE A 11 -14.64 5.36 -15.15
C ILE A 11 -13.60 5.17 -14.06
N GLY A 12 -12.88 6.25 -13.74
CA GLY A 12 -11.95 6.28 -12.61
C GLY A 12 -12.68 5.99 -11.29
N LYS A 13 -12.01 5.25 -10.41
CA LYS A 13 -12.55 4.82 -9.12
C LYS A 13 -11.54 5.09 -8.01
N THR A 14 -12.03 5.41 -6.83
CA THR A 14 -11.22 5.68 -5.63
C THR A 14 -11.39 4.56 -4.59
N PHE A 15 -10.65 4.64 -3.48
CA PHE A 15 -10.69 3.63 -2.42
C PHE A 15 -12.11 3.41 -1.86
N ASP A 16 -12.91 4.48 -1.73
CA ASP A 16 -14.26 4.42 -1.17
C ASP A 16 -15.30 3.78 -2.12
N ASP A 17 -14.97 3.57 -3.39
CA ASP A 17 -15.89 2.97 -4.36
C ASP A 17 -16.00 1.44 -4.20
N PHE A 18 -15.12 0.80 -3.41
CA PHE A 18 -15.03 -0.65 -3.32
C PHE A 18 -14.81 -1.13 -1.88
N LEU A 19 -15.21 -2.39 -1.66
CA LEU A 19 -14.92 -3.12 -0.44
C LEU A 19 -14.35 -4.49 -0.80
N PHE A 20 -13.45 -5.00 0.05
CA PHE A 20 -13.01 -6.37 -0.06
C PHE A 20 -14.13 -7.33 0.33
N ARG A 21 -14.42 -8.30 -0.54
CA ARG A 21 -15.32 -9.41 -0.21
C ARG A 21 -14.56 -10.40 0.68
N PRO A 22 -15.05 -10.73 1.89
CA PRO A 22 -14.41 -11.73 2.73
C PRO A 22 -14.33 -13.09 2.02
N CYS A 23 -13.19 -13.75 2.15
CA CYS A 23 -12.95 -15.11 1.64
C CYS A 23 -12.43 -16.01 2.76
N LYS A 24 -12.58 -17.32 2.60
CA LYS A 24 -12.02 -18.30 3.55
C LYS A 24 -10.50 -18.23 3.50
N GLY A 25 -9.87 -17.81 4.60
CA GLY A 25 -8.42 -17.81 4.75
C GLY A 25 -7.85 -19.23 4.74
N GLN A 26 -6.77 -19.44 3.99
CA GLN A 26 -6.01 -20.71 3.99
C GLN A 26 -4.93 -20.77 5.07
N ILE A 27 -4.72 -19.67 5.80
CA ILE A 27 -3.64 -19.48 6.77
C ILE A 27 -4.22 -19.59 8.18
N SER A 28 -3.51 -20.30 9.07
CA SER A 28 -3.96 -20.61 10.43
C SER A 28 -3.82 -19.45 11.42
N SER A 29 -2.90 -18.52 11.20
CA SER A 29 -2.65 -17.36 12.07
C SER A 29 -2.27 -16.13 11.25
N ARG A 30 -2.61 -14.94 11.76
CA ARG A 30 -2.23 -13.66 11.17
C ARG A 30 -0.71 -13.46 11.14
N SER A 31 0.02 -14.03 12.10
CA SER A 31 1.48 -13.93 12.20
C SER A 31 2.24 -14.62 11.06
N LEU A 32 1.56 -15.48 10.29
CA LEU A 32 2.15 -16.19 9.15
C LEU A 32 1.97 -15.44 7.82
N ILE A 33 1.31 -14.29 7.84
CA ILE A 33 1.13 -13.46 6.64
C ILE A 33 2.38 -12.60 6.49
N SER A 34 3.15 -12.84 5.43
CA SER A 34 4.29 -11.98 5.09
C SER A 34 3.81 -10.62 4.58
N LEU A 35 4.41 -9.55 5.09
CA LEU A 35 4.20 -8.18 4.64
C LEU A 35 5.37 -7.66 3.78
N GLN A 36 6.37 -8.50 3.53
CA GLN A 36 7.52 -8.14 2.72
C GLN A 36 7.09 -7.74 1.30
N THR A 37 7.64 -6.63 0.81
CA THR A 37 7.37 -6.11 -0.53
C THR A 37 8.63 -5.54 -1.16
N GLN A 38 8.57 -5.24 -2.46
CA GLN A 38 9.67 -4.60 -3.18
C GLN A 38 9.30 -3.15 -3.47
N LEU A 39 10.07 -2.20 -2.95
CA LEU A 39 9.92 -0.78 -3.27
C LEU A 39 10.43 -0.49 -4.69
N THR A 40 11.59 -1.05 -5.01
CA THR A 40 12.19 -1.00 -6.34
C THR A 40 12.71 -2.38 -6.72
N ARG A 41 13.25 -2.54 -7.94
CA ARG A 41 13.86 -3.81 -8.38
C ARG A 41 14.89 -4.38 -7.40
N ASN A 42 15.59 -3.50 -6.67
CA ASN A 42 16.73 -3.88 -5.84
C ASN A 42 16.56 -3.50 -4.36
N ILE A 43 15.41 -2.91 -3.97
CA ILE A 43 15.20 -2.42 -2.61
C ILE A 43 13.97 -3.12 -2.02
N PRO A 44 14.17 -4.12 -1.13
CA PRO A 44 13.11 -4.76 -0.38
C PRO A 44 12.68 -3.93 0.82
N LEU A 45 11.43 -4.12 1.26
CA LEU A 45 10.87 -3.60 2.49
C LEU A 45 10.25 -4.73 3.29
N GLU A 46 10.38 -4.71 4.62
CA GLU A 46 9.68 -5.68 5.48
C GLU A 46 8.19 -5.33 5.63
N LEU A 47 7.85 -4.05 5.47
CA LEU A 47 6.47 -3.53 5.51
C LEU A 47 6.16 -2.70 4.27
N PRO A 48 4.94 -2.77 3.70
CA PRO A 48 4.57 -2.06 2.48
C PRO A 48 4.13 -0.62 2.77
N ILE A 49 4.91 0.11 3.57
CA ILE A 49 4.62 1.47 4.01
C ILE A 49 5.87 2.31 3.77
N VAL A 50 5.72 3.54 3.30
CA VAL A 50 6.82 4.51 3.14
C VAL A 50 6.33 5.87 3.61
N SER A 51 7.17 6.63 4.31
CA SER A 51 6.82 7.98 4.75
C SER A 51 6.87 8.96 3.57
N ALA A 52 5.96 9.92 3.56
CA ALA A 52 5.94 10.92 2.50
C ALA A 52 7.14 11.88 2.63
N ASN A 53 7.78 12.18 1.51
CA ASN A 53 8.90 13.14 1.45
C ASN A 53 8.36 14.58 1.54
N MET A 54 8.03 15.02 2.75
CA MET A 54 7.54 16.36 3.06
C MET A 54 8.23 16.90 4.31
N ASP A 55 8.53 18.20 4.35
CA ASP A 55 9.24 18.87 5.47
C ASP A 55 8.52 18.72 6.82
N SER A 56 7.19 18.61 6.79
CA SER A 56 6.35 18.40 7.97
C SER A 56 6.16 16.93 8.36
N VAL A 57 6.64 15.99 7.54
CA VAL A 57 6.40 14.55 7.73
C VAL A 57 7.70 13.80 7.96
N THR A 58 8.69 13.93 7.07
CA THR A 58 9.91 13.13 7.13
C THR A 58 11.12 14.02 7.39
N GLY A 59 11.53 14.06 8.65
CA GLY A 59 12.85 14.52 9.08
C GLY A 59 13.76 13.33 9.45
N ARG A 60 14.89 13.62 10.11
CA ARG A 60 15.84 12.58 10.57
C ARG A 60 15.17 11.54 11.45
N ASP A 61 14.44 11.99 12.46
CA ASP A 61 13.87 11.11 13.48
C ASP A 61 12.83 10.15 12.89
N MET A 62 12.03 10.63 11.92
CA MET A 62 11.06 9.80 11.20
C MET A 62 11.77 8.76 10.32
N ALA A 63 12.85 9.13 9.65
CA ALA A 63 13.63 8.19 8.83
C ALA A 63 14.26 7.07 9.68
N GLU A 64 14.78 7.42 10.87
CA GLU A 64 15.34 6.46 11.82
C GLU A 64 14.26 5.51 12.36
N ALA A 65 13.11 6.04 12.78
CA ALA A 65 11.99 5.22 13.24
C ALA A 65 11.50 4.26 12.14
N MET A 66 11.35 4.73 10.91
CA MET A 66 10.94 3.90 9.78
C MET A 66 11.96 2.80 9.47
N ALA A 67 13.27 3.10 9.56
CA ALA A 67 14.30 2.08 9.38
C ALA A 67 14.22 0.99 10.46
N LEU A 68 14.03 1.36 11.73
CA LEU A 68 13.89 0.43 12.84
C LEU A 68 12.64 -0.47 12.75
N GLU A 69 11.53 0.07 12.25
CA GLU A 69 10.29 -0.67 12.04
C GLU A 69 10.30 -1.53 10.75
N GLY A 70 11.41 -1.55 10.00
CA GLY A 70 11.61 -2.43 8.83
C GLY A 70 11.30 -1.80 7.47
N VAL A 71 11.15 -0.47 7.41
CA VAL A 71 10.90 0.31 6.17
C VAL A 71 12.20 0.87 5.54
N GLY A 72 13.34 0.74 6.22
CA GLY A 72 14.64 1.21 5.73
C GLY A 72 15.68 0.10 5.82
N GLY A 73 15.85 -0.65 4.74
CA GLY A 73 16.95 -1.58 4.51
C GLY A 73 17.87 -1.11 3.38
#